data_AF-A0A4S3JJY7-F1
#
_entry.id   AF-A0A4S3JJY7-F1
#
_cell.length_a   1.000
_cell.length_b   1.000
_cell.length_c   1.000
_cell.angle_alpha   90.00
_cell.angle_beta   90.00
_cell.angle_gamma   90.00
#
_symmetry.space_group_name_H-M   'P 1'
#
loop_
_entity.id
_entity.type
_entity.pdbx_description
1 polymer ?
#
loop_
_entity_poly.entity_id
_entity_poly.type
_entity_poly.pdbx_seq_one_letter_code
_entity_poly.pdbx_strand_id
1 'polypeptide(L)'
;MTRLYVQLSSTDGEKVDKRMATPEYVMHRAVEAMRPFNLRWKTIEWFGNYVVGQRAARHFADDENRVFIAGDAGHCHSALAAQGANTSMHDSFNLAWKINLVVRGLANRRILRTYEDERRKIAKDLISFDAKHCEAFAQGDDALARNFDENIRFISGVGAEYSPGPLTLETQVVSGLRPGALMVPARVVRYIDANPVDIQIDIPLLGFLQTVCEKVDSGLKELNGLAQQSYQKRPRGWAKKDELLQPQRYTSVSHFLTFALVTRSSRSLFEVVDLPDVLQKSRWTLYLDELDNPTCTEKWMGDVKSSQAGIAIVRPDGYAGGMGCWTVEQGEQAAQWTQDYFQICRCI
;
A
#
# COMPACT_ATOMS: atom_id res chain seq x y z
N MET A 1 -2.52 14.94 26.59
CA MET A 1 -3.92 14.58 26.29
C MET A 1 -3.98 13.07 26.24
N THR A 2 -4.97 12.44 26.88
CA THR A 2 -5.11 10.96 26.96
C THR A 2 -6.52 10.58 26.54
N ARG A 3 -6.65 9.57 25.67
CA ARG A 3 -7.95 8.98 25.31
C ARG A 3 -8.18 7.72 26.14
N LEU A 4 -9.36 7.63 26.77
CA LEU A 4 -9.78 6.45 27.52
C LEU A 4 -10.98 5.81 26.80
N TYR A 5 -10.88 4.53 26.46
CA TYR A 5 -12.02 3.71 26.04
C TYR A 5 -12.51 2.95 27.27
N VAL A 6 -13.76 3.21 27.66
CA VAL A 6 -14.34 2.65 28.90
C VAL A 6 -15.54 1.82 28.51
N GLN A 7 -15.50 0.53 28.86
CA GLN A 7 -16.61 -0.38 28.60
C GLN A 7 -17.80 -0.06 29.53
N LEU A 8 -18.95 0.24 28.91
CA LEU A 8 -20.17 0.64 29.61
C LEU A 8 -21.16 -0.50 29.83
N SER A 9 -21.16 -1.52 28.97
CA SER A 9 -21.97 -2.74 29.09
C SER A 9 -21.07 -3.93 29.44
N SER A 10 -21.51 -4.79 30.37
CA SER A 10 -20.87 -6.08 30.64
C SER A 10 -21.20 -7.16 29.61
N THR A 11 -22.16 -6.91 28.72
CA THR A 11 -22.71 -7.90 27.79
C THR A 11 -22.74 -7.35 26.36
N ASP A 12 -22.17 -8.10 25.43
CA ASP A 12 -22.14 -7.73 24.01
C ASP A 12 -23.55 -7.63 23.44
N GLY A 13 -23.82 -6.53 22.72
CA GLY A 13 -25.13 -6.28 22.10
C GLY A 13 -26.19 -5.65 23.00
N GLU A 14 -25.99 -5.63 24.33
CA GLU A 14 -26.87 -4.87 25.23
C GLU A 14 -26.57 -3.37 25.11
N LYS A 15 -27.58 -2.63 24.65
CA LYS A 15 -27.50 -1.17 24.61
C LYS A 15 -27.71 -0.64 26.02
N VAL A 16 -26.65 -0.10 26.61
CA VAL A 16 -26.79 0.86 27.70
C VAL A 16 -27.70 1.99 27.20
N ASP A 17 -28.70 2.37 28.00
CA ASP A 17 -29.55 3.51 27.66
C ASP A 17 -28.65 4.70 27.32
N LYS A 18 -28.84 5.30 26.14
CA LYS A 18 -28.04 6.45 25.69
C LYS A 18 -28.07 7.59 26.70
N ARG A 19 -29.13 7.70 27.50
CA ARG A 19 -29.28 8.69 28.58
C ARG A 19 -28.32 8.45 29.75
N MET A 20 -27.83 7.23 29.92
CA MET A 20 -26.87 6.83 30.97
C MET A 20 -25.41 6.99 30.54
N ALA A 21 -25.13 7.14 29.24
CA ALA A 21 -23.79 7.37 28.72
C ALA A 21 -23.36 8.84 28.88
N THR A 22 -23.39 9.34 30.12
CA THR A 22 -22.92 10.69 30.49
C THR A 22 -21.42 10.68 30.81
N PRO A 23 -20.70 11.80 30.64
CA PRO A 23 -19.28 11.89 31.02
C PRO A 23 -19.04 11.45 32.46
N GLU A 24 -19.90 11.82 33.41
CA GLU A 24 -19.77 11.50 34.82
C GLU A 24 -19.82 9.99 35.07
N TYR A 25 -20.74 9.28 34.43
CA TYR A 25 -20.87 7.83 34.54
C TYR A 25 -19.62 7.13 33.99
N VAL A 26 -19.14 7.57 32.83
CA VAL A 26 -17.94 7.01 32.19
C VAL A 26 -16.68 7.28 33.03
N MET A 27 -16.55 8.48 33.59
CA MET A 27 -15.45 8.83 34.49
C MET A 27 -15.46 7.97 35.75
N HIS A 28 -16.64 7.77 36.36
CA HIS A 28 -16.77 6.90 37.54
C HIS A 28 -16.31 5.47 37.26
N ARG A 29 -16.79 4.89 36.15
CA ARG A 29 -16.37 3.57 35.68
C ARG A 29 -14.86 3.47 35.44
N ALA A 30 -14.25 4.51 34.89
CA ALA A 30 -12.80 4.58 34.71
C ALA A 30 -12.03 4.64 36.03
N VAL A 31 -12.53 5.38 37.04
CA VAL A 31 -11.92 5.37 38.39
C VAL A 31 -11.96 3.97 38.99
N GLU A 32 -13.10 3.28 38.90
CA GLU A 32 -13.25 1.92 39.42
C GLU A 32 -12.26 0.95 38.76
N ALA A 33 -12.15 1.00 37.43
CA ALA A 33 -11.25 0.14 36.66
C ALA A 33 -9.77 0.39 36.96
N MET A 34 -9.40 1.61 37.41
CA MET A 34 -8.01 1.98 37.68
C MET A 34 -7.56 1.69 39.11
N ARG A 35 -8.42 1.18 40.00
CA ARG A 35 -8.01 0.87 41.38
C ARG A 35 -6.85 -0.14 41.41
N PRO A 36 -5.85 0.03 42.31
CA PRO A 36 -5.80 1.01 43.41
C PRO A 36 -5.21 2.38 43.01
N PHE A 37 -4.93 2.63 41.74
CA PHE A 37 -4.40 3.90 41.27
C PHE A 37 -5.47 5.01 41.28
N ASN A 38 -5.02 6.25 41.46
CA ASN A 38 -5.89 7.42 41.46
C ASN A 38 -5.97 8.03 40.06
N LEU A 39 -7.18 8.18 39.52
CA LEU A 39 -7.46 8.90 38.28
C LEU A 39 -8.24 10.18 38.57
N ARG A 40 -7.75 11.33 38.09
CA ARG A 40 -8.39 12.65 38.22
C ARG A 40 -8.35 13.38 36.87
N TRP A 41 -9.37 14.18 36.58
CA TRP A 41 -9.50 14.92 35.33
C TRP A 41 -9.20 16.39 35.54
N LYS A 42 -8.51 17.00 34.58
CA LYS A 42 -8.32 18.46 34.52
C LYS A 42 -9.35 19.11 33.61
N THR A 43 -9.49 18.58 32.40
CA THR A 43 -10.46 19.01 31.38
C THR A 43 -10.96 17.79 30.60
N ILE A 44 -12.11 17.94 29.96
CA ILE A 44 -12.65 17.00 28.98
C ILE A 44 -12.72 17.75 27.65
N GLU A 45 -11.80 17.44 26.75
CA GLU A 45 -11.73 18.08 25.43
C GLU A 45 -12.82 17.52 24.49
N TRP A 46 -13.13 16.22 24.63
CA TRP A 46 -14.17 15.56 23.84
C TRP A 46 -14.69 14.31 24.56
N PHE A 47 -15.99 14.04 24.39
CA PHE A 47 -16.67 12.85 24.86
C PHE A 47 -17.59 12.30 23.76
N GLY A 48 -17.67 10.99 23.63
CA GLY A 48 -18.59 10.33 22.71
C GLY A 48 -18.89 8.90 23.13
N ASN A 49 -20.10 8.45 22.81
CA ASN A 49 -20.52 7.07 23.00
C ASN A 49 -20.40 6.31 21.67
N TYR A 50 -19.56 5.28 21.65
CA TYR A 50 -19.33 4.44 20.48
C TYR A 50 -19.99 3.08 20.67
N VAL A 51 -20.96 2.76 19.82
CA VAL A 51 -21.64 1.46 19.84
C VAL A 51 -21.04 0.59 18.76
N VAL A 52 -20.52 -0.57 19.15
CA VAL A 52 -19.88 -1.51 18.23
C VAL A 52 -20.90 -2.08 17.26
N GLY A 53 -20.59 -2.02 15.96
CA GLY A 53 -21.36 -2.66 14.91
C GLY A 53 -20.44 -3.06 13.77
N GLN A 54 -20.35 -4.37 13.51
CA GLN A 54 -19.57 -4.93 12.41
C GLN A 54 -20.47 -5.09 11.18
N ARG A 55 -20.18 -4.37 10.10
CA ARG A 55 -20.97 -4.36 8.87
C ARG A 55 -20.06 -4.15 7.67
N ALA A 56 -20.34 -4.83 6.57
CA ALA A 56 -19.77 -4.51 5.26
C ALA A 56 -20.90 -4.46 4.23
N ALA A 57 -20.83 -3.48 3.34
CA ALA A 57 -21.68 -3.39 2.17
C ALA A 57 -21.42 -4.59 1.25
N ARG A 58 -22.48 -5.06 0.59
CA ARG A 58 -22.38 -6.18 -0.34
C ARG A 58 -21.53 -5.83 -1.57
N HIS A 59 -21.62 -4.57 -2.00
CA HIS A 59 -20.94 -3.99 -3.15
C HIS A 59 -20.32 -2.65 -2.76
N PHE A 60 -19.13 -2.38 -3.29
CA PHE A 60 -18.36 -1.16 -3.10
C PHE A 60 -18.40 -0.27 -4.36
N ALA A 61 -18.86 -0.83 -5.48
CA ALA A 61 -19.13 -0.12 -6.72
C ALA A 61 -20.51 -0.53 -7.27
N ASP A 62 -21.09 0.32 -8.13
CA ASP A 62 -22.20 -0.10 -8.99
C ASP A 62 -21.72 -0.98 -10.16
N ASP A 63 -22.65 -1.66 -10.84
CA ASP A 63 -22.32 -2.58 -11.93
C ASP A 63 -21.54 -1.92 -13.10
N GLU A 64 -21.74 -0.61 -13.31
CA GLU A 64 -21.05 0.17 -14.34
C GLU A 64 -19.72 0.81 -13.87
N ASN A 65 -19.33 0.60 -12.61
CA ASN A 65 -18.14 1.17 -11.97
C ASN A 65 -18.08 2.71 -12.05
N ARG A 66 -19.23 3.39 -11.99
CA ARG A 66 -19.42 4.85 -12.02
C ARG A 66 -19.51 5.45 -10.62
N VAL A 67 -20.13 4.73 -9.69
CA VAL A 67 -20.38 5.17 -8.32
C VAL A 67 -19.67 4.21 -7.38
N PHE A 68 -18.92 4.76 -6.44
CA PHE A 68 -18.13 4.02 -5.48
C PHE A 68 -18.42 4.50 -4.06
N ILE A 69 -18.37 3.57 -3.11
CA ILE A 69 -18.37 3.87 -1.68
C ILE A 69 -17.02 3.46 -1.09
N ALA A 70 -16.53 4.22 -0.12
CA ALA A 70 -15.25 4.00 0.56
C ALA A 70 -15.37 4.29 2.06
N GLY A 71 -14.54 3.65 2.87
CA GLY A 71 -14.53 3.82 4.33
C GLY A 71 -15.83 3.42 5.01
N ASP A 72 -16.27 4.19 6.01
CA ASP A 72 -17.45 3.90 6.82
C ASP A 72 -18.75 3.69 6.01
N ALA A 73 -18.83 4.20 4.78
CA ALA A 73 -19.95 3.92 3.88
C ALA A 73 -19.97 2.47 3.39
N GLY A 74 -18.79 1.86 3.21
CA GLY A 74 -18.59 0.49 2.74
C GLY A 74 -18.40 -0.51 3.88
N HIS A 75 -17.82 -0.11 5.01
CA HIS A 75 -17.60 -1.02 6.15
C HIS A 75 -17.49 -0.28 7.48
N CYS A 76 -18.02 -0.87 8.54
CA CYS A 76 -17.85 -0.42 9.92
C CYS A 76 -17.46 -1.62 10.79
N HIS A 77 -16.65 -1.40 11.80
CA HIS A 77 -16.17 -2.43 12.72
C HIS A 77 -15.85 -1.78 14.07
N SER A 78 -15.45 -2.56 15.08
CA SER A 78 -15.14 -1.99 16.39
C SER A 78 -13.94 -1.03 16.35
N ALA A 79 -13.85 -0.15 17.35
CA ALA A 79 -12.71 0.75 17.52
C ALA A 79 -11.49 0.08 18.16
N LEU A 80 -11.59 -1.18 18.60
CA LEU A 80 -10.54 -1.86 19.36
C LEU A 80 -9.25 -2.03 18.54
N ALA A 81 -9.39 -2.34 17.25
CA ALA A 81 -8.27 -2.49 16.34
C ALA A 81 -7.73 -1.17 15.76
N ALA A 82 -8.35 -0.03 16.09
CA ALA A 82 -8.00 1.30 15.56
C ALA A 82 -7.93 1.39 14.01
N GLN A 83 -8.67 0.55 13.28
CA GLN A 83 -8.55 0.45 11.81
C GLN A 83 -9.45 1.40 11.01
N GLY A 84 -10.51 1.97 11.58
CA GLY A 84 -11.60 2.58 10.78
C GLY A 84 -11.12 3.67 9.82
N ALA A 85 -10.48 4.72 10.36
CA ALA A 85 -9.91 5.79 9.54
C ALA A 85 -8.78 5.29 8.62
N ASN A 86 -7.93 4.38 9.10
CA ASN A 86 -6.80 3.85 8.33
C ASN A 86 -7.30 3.10 7.08
N THR A 87 -8.16 2.10 7.26
CA THR A 87 -8.75 1.33 6.16
C THR A 87 -9.54 2.22 5.21
N SER A 88 -10.28 3.22 5.72
CA SER A 88 -11.00 4.20 4.91
C SER A 88 -10.08 5.02 3.98
N MET A 89 -8.93 5.46 4.51
CA MET A 89 -7.92 6.16 3.70
C MET A 89 -7.34 5.23 2.63
N HIS A 90 -7.04 3.98 2.98
CA HIS A 90 -6.54 2.98 2.02
C HIS A 90 -7.53 2.64 0.91
N ASP A 91 -8.84 2.62 1.19
CA ASP A 91 -9.87 2.43 0.16
C ASP A 91 -9.81 3.55 -0.88
N SER A 92 -9.82 4.79 -0.39
CA SER A 92 -9.76 5.98 -1.25
C SER A 92 -8.45 6.04 -2.03
N PHE A 93 -7.34 5.68 -1.39
CA PHE A 93 -6.02 5.66 -2.01
C PHE A 93 -5.90 4.62 -3.12
N ASN A 94 -6.44 3.41 -2.90
CA ASN A 94 -6.51 2.36 -3.92
C ASN A 94 -7.38 2.78 -5.12
N LEU A 95 -8.50 3.45 -4.88
CA LEU A 95 -9.41 3.88 -5.95
C LEU A 95 -8.86 5.07 -6.75
N ALA A 96 -8.21 6.03 -6.08
CA ALA A 96 -7.80 7.31 -6.67
C ALA A 96 -6.89 7.16 -7.89
N TRP A 97 -5.87 6.29 -7.81
CA TRP A 97 -4.93 6.10 -8.92
C TRP A 97 -5.60 5.41 -10.11
N LYS A 98 -6.51 4.46 -9.85
CA LYS A 98 -7.26 3.74 -10.88
C LYS A 98 -8.17 4.69 -11.65
N ILE A 99 -8.92 5.54 -10.94
CA ILE A 99 -9.74 6.59 -11.56
C ILE A 99 -8.87 7.54 -12.38
N ASN A 100 -7.72 7.98 -11.84
CA ASN A 100 -6.82 8.88 -12.55
C ASN A 100 -6.33 8.27 -13.88
N LEU A 101 -5.92 6.99 -13.90
CA LEU A 101 -5.50 6.34 -15.14
C LEU A 101 -6.65 6.24 -16.16
N VAL A 102 -7.85 5.85 -15.73
CA VAL A 102 -9.02 5.73 -16.63
C VAL A 102 -9.45 7.07 -17.19
N VAL A 103 -9.57 8.11 -16.35
CA VAL A 103 -9.96 9.46 -16.79
C VAL A 103 -8.92 10.07 -17.73
N ARG A 104 -7.65 9.68 -17.61
CA ARG A 104 -6.56 10.13 -18.48
C ARG A 104 -6.41 9.30 -19.76
N GLY A 105 -7.20 8.25 -19.96
CA GLY A 105 -7.09 7.33 -21.10
C GLY A 105 -5.84 6.45 -21.06
N LEU A 106 -5.30 6.19 -19.86
CA LEU A 106 -4.08 5.42 -19.64
C LEU A 106 -4.35 4.01 -19.10
N ALA A 107 -5.61 3.69 -18.85
CA ALA A 107 -6.05 2.35 -18.47
C ALA A 107 -7.49 2.10 -18.92
N ASN A 108 -7.79 0.83 -19.22
CA ASN A 108 -9.15 0.40 -19.49
C ASN A 108 -10.03 0.56 -18.24
N ARG A 109 -11.28 0.99 -18.40
CA ARG A 109 -12.26 1.13 -17.30
C ARG A 109 -12.40 -0.13 -16.43
N ARG A 110 -12.14 -1.32 -16.98
CA ARG A 110 -12.15 -2.60 -16.26
C ARG A 110 -11.24 -2.62 -15.03
N ILE A 111 -10.18 -1.80 -14.98
CA ILE A 111 -9.34 -1.71 -13.77
C ILE A 111 -10.10 -1.18 -12.56
N LEU A 112 -11.21 -0.44 -12.75
CA LEU A 112 -11.99 0.08 -11.63
C LEU A 112 -12.70 -1.04 -10.87
N ARG A 113 -13.03 -2.16 -11.51
CA ARG A 113 -13.65 -3.32 -10.86
C ARG A 113 -12.75 -3.90 -9.76
N THR A 114 -11.44 -3.84 -9.96
CA THR A 114 -10.49 -4.38 -8.98
C THR A 114 -10.53 -3.62 -7.65
N TYR A 115 -11.09 -2.40 -7.60
CA TYR A 115 -11.33 -1.71 -6.33
C TYR A 115 -12.24 -2.52 -5.40
N GLU A 116 -13.38 -3.00 -5.91
CA GLU A 116 -14.28 -3.82 -5.10
C GLU A 116 -13.63 -5.16 -4.75
N ASP A 117 -13.03 -5.84 -5.73
CA ASP A 117 -12.42 -7.16 -5.51
C ASP A 117 -11.32 -7.10 -4.42
N GLU A 118 -10.48 -6.07 -4.46
CA GLU A 118 -9.40 -5.86 -3.51
C GLU A 118 -9.91 -5.36 -2.15
N ARG A 119 -10.68 -4.27 -2.13
CA ARG A 119 -11.01 -3.56 -0.86
C ARG A 119 -12.13 -4.21 -0.10
N ARG A 120 -13.10 -4.84 -0.78
CA ARG A 120 -14.16 -5.61 -0.10
C ARG A 120 -13.61 -6.86 0.58
N LYS A 121 -12.58 -7.50 0.00
CA LYS A 121 -11.86 -8.58 0.68
C LYS A 121 -11.22 -8.07 1.97
N ILE A 122 -10.44 -6.99 1.90
CA ILE A 122 -9.80 -6.42 3.10
C ILE A 122 -10.82 -6.03 4.17
N ALA A 123 -11.97 -5.46 3.78
CA ALA A 123 -13.05 -5.15 4.72
C ALA A 123 -13.65 -6.40 5.39
N LYS A 124 -13.79 -7.51 4.66
CA LYS A 124 -14.26 -8.78 5.22
C LYS A 124 -13.23 -9.41 6.15
N ASP A 125 -11.95 -9.39 5.75
CA ASP A 125 -10.84 -9.86 6.57
C ASP A 125 -10.78 -9.06 7.88
N LEU A 126 -10.99 -7.75 7.80
CA LEU A 126 -11.05 -6.83 8.94
C LEU A 126 -12.20 -7.17 9.89
N ILE A 127 -13.40 -7.38 9.37
CA ILE A 127 -14.55 -7.78 10.20
C ILE A 127 -14.31 -9.13 10.86
N SER A 128 -13.76 -10.11 10.13
CA SER A 128 -13.45 -11.42 10.68
C SER A 128 -12.37 -11.35 11.76
N PHE A 129 -11.36 -10.51 11.58
CA PHE A 129 -10.32 -10.25 12.57
C PHE A 129 -10.92 -9.56 13.80
N ASP A 130 -11.70 -8.50 13.60
CA ASP A 130 -12.32 -7.71 14.67
C ASP A 130 -13.23 -8.56 15.56
N ALA A 131 -14.00 -9.49 14.98
CA ALA A 131 -14.81 -10.45 15.74
C ALA A 131 -13.95 -11.33 16.67
N LYS A 132 -12.87 -11.91 16.14
CA LYS A 132 -11.93 -12.73 16.94
C LYS A 132 -11.20 -11.89 17.99
N HIS A 133 -10.89 -10.64 17.68
CA HIS A 133 -10.20 -9.73 18.59
C HIS A 133 -11.10 -9.34 19.78
N CYS A 134 -12.38 -9.06 19.53
CA CYS A 134 -13.39 -8.85 20.58
C CYS A 134 -13.55 -10.11 21.47
N GLU A 135 -13.62 -11.30 20.88
CA GLU A 135 -13.68 -12.56 21.63
C GLU A 135 -12.44 -12.78 22.51
N ALA A 136 -11.24 -12.51 21.99
CA ALA A 136 -10.00 -12.62 22.74
C ALA A 136 -9.93 -11.62 23.91
N PHE A 137 -10.44 -10.39 23.71
CA PHE A 137 -10.54 -9.38 24.77
C PHE A 137 -11.40 -9.87 25.94
N ALA A 138 -12.49 -10.60 25.67
CA ALA A 138 -13.34 -11.17 26.71
C ALA A 138 -12.71 -12.39 27.44
N GLN A 139 -11.74 -13.07 26.82
CA GLN A 139 -11.07 -14.25 27.39
C GLN A 139 -9.89 -13.92 28.31
N GLY A 140 -9.45 -12.66 28.35
CA GLY A 140 -8.37 -12.17 29.23
C GLY A 140 -7.03 -11.97 28.52
N ASP A 141 -6.07 -11.43 29.27
CA ASP A 141 -4.83 -10.84 28.75
C ASP A 141 -3.98 -11.81 27.91
N ASP A 142 -3.85 -13.07 28.31
CA ASP A 142 -3.04 -14.07 27.59
C ASP A 142 -3.59 -14.39 26.19
N ALA A 143 -4.93 -14.45 26.05
CA ALA A 143 -5.58 -14.69 24.77
C ALA A 143 -5.44 -13.46 23.86
N LEU A 144 -5.56 -12.26 24.45
CA LEU A 144 -5.39 -11.00 23.74
C LEU A 144 -3.96 -10.83 23.23
N ALA A 145 -2.94 -11.15 24.04
CA ALA A 145 -1.54 -11.09 23.65
C ALA A 145 -1.23 -12.02 22.46
N ARG A 146 -1.68 -13.28 22.52
CA ARG A 146 -1.54 -14.22 21.39
C ARG A 146 -2.25 -13.73 20.13
N ASN A 147 -3.47 -13.24 20.26
CA ASN A 147 -4.22 -12.70 19.13
C ASN A 147 -3.51 -11.49 18.53
N PHE A 148 -2.91 -10.62 19.35
CA PHE A 148 -2.13 -9.49 18.90
C PHE A 148 -0.89 -9.93 18.11
N ASP A 149 -0.11 -10.88 18.64
CA ASP A 149 1.09 -11.39 17.97
C ASP A 149 0.78 -12.04 16.62
N GLU A 150 -0.29 -12.84 16.54
CA GLU A 150 -0.73 -13.49 15.31
C GLU A 150 -1.20 -12.49 14.25
N ASN A 151 -1.78 -11.35 14.66
CA ASN A 151 -2.43 -10.39 13.77
C ASN A 151 -1.69 -9.06 13.66
N ILE A 152 -0.48 -8.93 14.22
CA ILE A 152 0.26 -7.66 14.30
C ILE A 152 0.47 -7.01 12.93
N ARG A 153 0.68 -7.82 11.89
CA ARG A 153 0.79 -7.32 10.50
C ARG A 153 -0.51 -6.70 10.03
N PHE A 154 -1.65 -7.34 10.32
CA PHE A 154 -2.95 -6.81 9.93
C PHE A 154 -3.32 -5.55 10.72
N ILE A 155 -3.09 -5.54 12.04
CA ILE A 155 -3.31 -4.39 12.92
C ILE A 155 -2.47 -3.18 12.50
N SER A 156 -1.22 -3.39 12.08
CA SER A 156 -0.37 -2.32 11.57
C SER A 156 -0.72 -1.87 10.14
N GLY A 157 -1.68 -2.51 9.48
CA GLY A 157 -2.10 -2.22 8.11
C GLY A 157 -1.20 -2.82 7.01
N VAL A 158 0.02 -3.28 7.35
CA VAL A 158 0.98 -3.86 6.39
C VAL A 158 0.61 -5.27 5.93
N GLY A 159 -0.28 -5.94 6.67
CA GLY A 159 -0.79 -7.28 6.40
C GLY A 159 -2.06 -7.30 5.54
N ALA A 160 -2.54 -6.15 5.06
CA ALA A 160 -3.67 -6.09 4.15
C ALA A 160 -3.26 -6.52 2.74
N GLU A 161 -3.23 -7.84 2.49
CA GLU A 161 -2.76 -8.43 1.22
C GLU A 161 -3.91 -8.70 0.22
N TYR A 162 -3.71 -8.30 -1.04
CA TYR A 162 -4.65 -8.54 -2.14
C TYR A 162 -4.56 -9.96 -2.67
N SER A 163 -5.71 -10.50 -3.10
CA SER A 163 -5.76 -11.77 -3.82
C SER A 163 -5.20 -11.62 -5.24
N PRO A 164 -4.73 -12.72 -5.85
CA PRO A 164 -4.37 -12.72 -7.26
C PRO A 164 -5.53 -12.25 -8.15
N GLY A 165 -5.17 -11.53 -9.21
CA GLY A 165 -6.12 -10.89 -10.09
C GLY A 165 -5.44 -10.04 -11.16
N PRO A 166 -6.21 -9.18 -11.84
CA PRO A 166 -5.73 -8.48 -13.03
C PRO A 166 -4.56 -7.50 -12.79
N LEU A 167 -4.35 -7.05 -11.54
CA LEU A 167 -3.26 -6.15 -11.12
C LEU A 167 -2.30 -6.82 -10.11
N THR A 168 -2.48 -8.11 -9.86
CA THR A 168 -1.74 -8.87 -8.86
C THR A 168 -1.51 -10.28 -9.40
N LEU A 169 -0.34 -10.48 -9.99
CA LEU A 169 0.03 -11.75 -10.59
C LEU A 169 0.16 -12.85 -9.54
N GLU A 170 -0.17 -14.08 -9.93
CA GLU A 170 0.17 -15.25 -9.12
C GLU A 170 1.69 -15.42 -9.05
N THR A 171 2.18 -15.87 -7.91
CA THR A 171 3.58 -16.29 -7.73
C THR A 171 3.64 -17.61 -6.99
N GLN A 172 4.57 -18.47 -7.39
CA GLN A 172 4.93 -19.67 -6.63
C GLN A 172 6.07 -19.43 -5.65
N VAL A 173 6.69 -18.24 -5.69
CA VAL A 173 7.78 -17.86 -4.79
C VAL A 173 7.21 -17.50 -3.42
N VAL A 174 7.61 -18.25 -2.39
CA VAL A 174 7.06 -18.15 -1.03
C VAL A 174 7.83 -17.14 -0.16
N SER A 175 9.08 -16.84 -0.49
CA SER A 175 9.98 -15.96 0.27
C SER A 175 10.13 -14.57 -0.36
N GLY A 176 10.27 -13.54 0.48
CA GLY A 176 10.49 -12.15 0.05
C GLY A 176 9.20 -11.35 -0.16
N LEU A 177 9.26 -10.35 -1.05
CA LEU A 177 8.13 -9.51 -1.41
C LEU A 177 7.15 -10.29 -2.30
N ARG A 178 5.88 -10.33 -1.92
CA ARG A 178 4.84 -11.08 -2.62
C ARG A 178 3.92 -10.13 -3.40
N PRO A 179 3.51 -10.46 -4.64
CA PRO A 179 2.41 -9.76 -5.30
C PRO A 179 1.18 -9.72 -4.39
N GLY A 180 0.56 -8.56 -4.30
CA GLY A 180 -0.58 -8.29 -3.42
C GLY A 180 -0.19 -7.78 -2.03
N ALA A 181 1.10 -7.81 -1.66
CA ALA A 181 1.60 -7.22 -0.42
C ALA A 181 2.21 -5.83 -0.65
N LEU A 182 2.25 -5.01 0.41
CA LEU A 182 3.03 -3.77 0.43
C LEU A 182 4.53 -4.08 0.39
N MET A 183 5.31 -3.15 -0.18
CA MET A 183 6.78 -3.25 -0.18
C MET A 183 7.35 -3.42 1.23
N VAL A 184 8.30 -4.35 1.37
CA VAL A 184 9.03 -4.56 2.63
C VAL A 184 10.04 -3.42 2.79
N PRO A 185 10.06 -2.69 3.92
CA PRO A 185 11.04 -1.63 4.14
C PRO A 185 12.49 -2.08 3.97
N ALA A 186 13.23 -1.34 3.16
CA ALA A 186 14.65 -1.60 2.91
C ALA A 186 15.39 -0.28 2.65
N ARG A 187 16.61 -0.19 3.17
CA ARG A 187 17.49 0.96 2.95
C ARG A 187 18.49 0.66 1.85
N VAL A 188 18.67 1.65 0.98
CA VAL A 188 19.64 1.63 -0.13
C VAL A 188 20.36 2.97 -0.18
N VAL A 189 21.49 3.03 -0.89
CA VAL A 189 22.18 4.29 -1.17
C VAL A 189 21.80 4.79 -2.55
N ARG A 190 21.25 5.99 -2.67
CA ARG A 190 21.02 6.60 -3.99
C ARG A 190 22.37 6.97 -4.62
N TYR A 191 22.59 6.50 -5.84
CA TYR A 191 23.90 6.55 -6.49
C TYR A 191 24.43 7.98 -6.68
N ILE A 192 23.56 8.90 -7.11
CA ILE A 192 23.96 10.24 -7.57
C ILE A 192 24.47 11.15 -6.44
N ASP A 193 23.98 10.97 -5.22
CA ASP A 193 24.26 11.84 -4.06
C ASP A 193 24.79 11.06 -2.83
N ALA A 194 24.94 9.73 -2.94
CA ALA A 194 25.32 8.84 -1.85
C ALA A 194 24.38 8.91 -0.63
N ASN A 195 23.14 9.38 -0.80
CA ASN A 195 22.20 9.53 0.29
C ASN A 195 21.55 8.17 0.65
N PRO A 196 21.62 7.72 1.91
CA PRO A 196 20.83 6.59 2.39
C PRO A 196 19.33 6.93 2.34
N VAL A 197 18.54 6.08 1.69
CA VAL A 197 17.09 6.28 1.54
C VAL A 197 16.31 5.00 1.84
N ASP A 198 15.10 5.17 2.34
CA ASP A 198 14.08 4.13 2.42
C ASP A 198 13.43 3.96 1.04
N ILE A 199 13.78 2.90 0.31
CA ILE A 199 13.42 2.77 -1.11
C ILE A 199 11.91 2.77 -1.35
N GLN A 200 11.14 2.23 -0.40
CA GLN A 200 9.68 2.11 -0.49
C GLN A 200 8.95 3.47 -0.50
N ILE A 201 9.62 4.55 -0.10
CA ILE A 201 9.07 5.93 -0.10
C ILE A 201 9.90 6.91 -0.93
N ASP A 202 11.03 6.48 -1.51
CA ASP A 202 11.95 7.36 -2.23
C ASP A 202 11.38 7.87 -3.56
N ILE A 203 10.59 7.02 -4.22
CA ILE A 203 9.86 7.38 -5.44
C ILE A 203 8.48 7.90 -5.03
N PRO A 204 8.18 9.19 -5.28
CA PRO A 204 6.91 9.78 -4.87
C PRO A 204 5.74 9.17 -5.63
N LEU A 205 4.58 9.20 -4.98
CA LEU A 205 3.30 8.74 -5.52
C LEU A 205 2.82 9.69 -6.62
N LEU A 206 3.26 9.43 -7.86
CA LEU A 206 2.90 10.20 -9.04
C LEU A 206 1.92 9.46 -9.98
N GLY A 207 1.47 8.25 -9.59
CA GLY A 207 0.71 7.33 -10.44
C GLY A 207 1.57 6.23 -11.08
N PHE A 208 2.44 5.58 -10.30
CA PHE A 208 3.67 4.95 -10.78
C PHE A 208 3.69 3.39 -10.78
N LEU A 209 4.33 2.77 -11.80
CA LEU A 209 4.64 1.33 -11.92
C LEU A 209 6.12 1.05 -12.30
N GLN A 210 6.92 0.38 -11.44
CA GLN A 210 8.37 0.14 -11.63
C GLN A 210 8.69 -1.01 -12.61
N THR A 211 9.68 -0.88 -13.50
CA THR A 211 10.22 -2.02 -14.31
C THR A 211 11.65 -1.77 -14.85
N VAL A 212 12.24 -2.74 -15.58
CA VAL A 212 13.62 -2.84 -16.12
C VAL A 212 13.72 -2.36 -17.58
N CYS A 213 14.90 -1.89 -17.96
CA CYS A 213 15.21 -1.14 -19.19
C CYS A 213 15.86 -1.97 -20.31
N GLU A 214 15.80 -1.40 -21.52
CA GLU A 214 16.34 -1.83 -22.83
C GLU A 214 15.45 -2.70 -23.70
N LYS A 215 14.92 -3.82 -23.21
CA LYS A 215 14.16 -4.77 -24.05
C LYS A 215 12.64 -4.62 -24.01
N VAL A 216 12.10 -3.71 -23.19
CA VAL A 216 10.65 -3.51 -23.09
C VAL A 216 10.13 -2.66 -24.25
N ASP A 217 10.01 -3.30 -25.42
CA ASP A 217 9.71 -2.67 -26.70
C ASP A 217 8.19 -2.57 -27.01
N SER A 218 7.87 -1.65 -27.92
CA SER A 218 6.59 -1.28 -28.55
C SER A 218 5.38 -0.99 -27.63
N GLY A 219 4.97 -1.93 -26.79
CA GLY A 219 3.76 -1.81 -25.95
C GLY A 219 3.85 -0.68 -24.91
N LEU A 220 5.01 -0.55 -24.27
CA LEU A 220 5.26 0.58 -23.37
C LEU A 220 5.48 1.89 -24.13
N LYS A 221 5.98 1.86 -25.37
CA LYS A 221 6.14 3.08 -26.19
C LYS A 221 4.78 3.70 -26.49
N GLU A 222 3.78 2.89 -26.80
CA GLU A 222 2.41 3.36 -27.02
C GLU A 222 1.82 3.98 -25.74
N LEU A 223 1.86 3.27 -24.60
CA LEU A 223 1.38 3.80 -23.32
C LEU A 223 2.12 5.08 -22.89
N ASN A 224 3.43 5.15 -23.12
CA ASN A 224 4.22 6.35 -22.88
C ASN A 224 3.78 7.50 -23.79
N GLY A 225 3.50 7.23 -25.07
CA GLY A 225 2.98 8.21 -26.02
C GLY A 225 1.61 8.75 -25.61
N LEU A 226 0.69 7.86 -25.20
CA LEU A 226 -0.62 8.24 -24.66
C LEU A 226 -0.49 9.09 -23.38
N ALA A 227 0.39 8.68 -22.47
CA ALA A 227 0.67 9.43 -21.25
C ALA A 227 1.24 10.81 -21.56
N GLN A 228 2.21 10.91 -22.47
CA GLN A 228 2.78 12.17 -22.91
C GLN A 228 1.69 13.11 -23.44
N GLN A 229 0.84 12.63 -24.35
CA GLN A 229 -0.27 13.42 -24.90
C GLN A 229 -1.28 13.83 -23.82
N SER A 230 -1.64 12.91 -22.92
CA SER A 230 -2.59 13.14 -21.83
C SER A 230 -2.08 14.20 -20.85
N TYR A 231 -0.81 14.13 -20.45
CA TYR A 231 -0.20 15.10 -19.55
C TYR A 231 0.18 16.42 -20.23
N GLN A 232 0.36 16.45 -21.55
CA GLN A 232 0.45 17.71 -22.31
C GLN A 232 -0.90 18.43 -22.34
N LYS A 233 -2.01 17.72 -22.59
CA LYS A 233 -3.36 18.29 -22.59
C LYS A 233 -3.83 18.71 -21.20
N ARG A 234 -3.53 17.89 -20.19
CA ARG A 234 -3.88 18.13 -18.79
C ARG A 234 -2.64 17.91 -17.91
N PRO A 235 -1.82 18.94 -17.71
CA PRO A 235 -0.64 18.88 -16.85
C PRO A 235 -0.97 18.41 -15.43
N ARG A 236 0.05 17.94 -14.71
CA ARG A 236 -0.07 17.66 -13.29
C ARG A 236 -0.40 18.96 -12.56
N GLY A 237 -1.32 18.91 -11.60
CA GLY A 237 -1.55 20.02 -10.70
C GLY A 237 -0.29 20.27 -9.87
N TRP A 238 0.01 21.53 -9.59
CA TRP A 238 1.13 21.90 -8.73
C TRP A 238 0.68 21.86 -7.26
N ALA A 239 1.52 21.27 -6.41
CA ALA A 239 1.42 21.38 -4.96
C ALA A 239 2.71 21.98 -4.40
N LYS A 240 2.62 22.69 -3.27
CA LYS A 240 3.79 23.30 -2.60
C LYS A 240 4.94 22.30 -2.35
N LYS A 241 4.61 21.04 -2.07
CA LYS A 241 5.59 19.96 -1.89
C LYS A 241 6.40 19.65 -3.15
N ASP A 242 5.92 20.00 -4.35
CA ASP A 242 6.60 19.72 -5.61
C ASP A 242 7.88 20.56 -5.79
N GLU A 243 8.01 21.68 -5.06
CA GLU A 243 9.27 22.44 -4.99
C GLU A 243 10.42 21.57 -4.46
N LEU A 244 10.11 20.70 -3.50
CA LEU A 244 11.06 19.80 -2.86
C LEU A 244 11.15 18.46 -3.60
N LEU A 245 9.99 17.89 -3.99
CA LEU A 245 9.94 16.58 -4.65
C LEU A 245 10.49 16.61 -6.09
N GLN A 246 10.35 17.73 -6.80
CA GLN A 246 10.75 17.89 -8.20
C GLN A 246 10.35 16.69 -9.07
N PRO A 247 9.04 16.52 -9.37
CA PRO A 247 8.51 15.34 -10.07
C PRO A 247 9.23 14.97 -11.37
N GLN A 248 9.86 15.94 -12.05
CA GLN A 248 10.65 15.75 -13.27
C GLN A 248 11.81 14.77 -13.07
N ARG A 249 12.31 14.58 -11.84
CA ARG A 249 13.32 13.58 -11.50
C ARG A 249 12.86 12.14 -11.78
N TYR A 250 11.56 11.90 -11.67
CA TYR A 250 10.95 10.57 -11.77
C TYR A 250 10.17 10.38 -13.07
N THR A 251 9.99 11.44 -13.87
CA THR A 251 9.20 11.38 -15.11
C THR A 251 10.01 11.79 -16.33
N SER A 252 11.34 11.68 -16.26
CA SER A 252 12.28 12.01 -17.32
C SER A 252 12.18 11.04 -18.51
N VAL A 253 11.83 9.79 -18.24
CA VAL A 253 11.66 8.74 -19.26
C VAL A 253 10.20 8.58 -19.67
N SER A 254 9.29 8.52 -18.70
CA SER A 254 7.88 8.29 -18.96
C SER A 254 7.00 9.02 -17.94
N HIS A 255 5.82 9.44 -18.40
CA HIS A 255 4.78 9.99 -17.54
C HIS A 255 3.83 8.91 -16.98
N PHE A 256 3.99 7.66 -17.42
CA PHE A 256 3.21 6.50 -17.01
C PHE A 256 3.96 5.62 -16.00
N LEU A 257 5.26 5.46 -16.20
CA LEU A 257 6.15 4.65 -15.36
C LEU A 257 7.49 5.35 -15.14
N THR A 258 8.10 5.03 -14.02
CA THR A 258 9.46 5.37 -13.58
C THR A 258 10.30 4.09 -13.56
N PHE A 259 11.47 4.12 -14.17
CA PHE A 259 12.38 2.99 -14.07
C PHE A 259 13.23 3.16 -12.81
N ALA A 260 13.49 2.08 -12.10
CA ALA A 260 14.37 2.12 -10.93
C ALA A 260 15.22 0.86 -10.88
N LEU A 261 16.53 1.06 -10.69
CA LEU A 261 17.53 0.00 -10.66
C LEU A 261 18.13 -0.06 -9.25
N VAL A 262 18.04 -1.24 -8.64
CA VAL A 262 18.77 -1.59 -7.42
C VAL A 262 19.87 -2.56 -7.85
N THR A 263 21.13 -2.25 -7.51
CA THR A 263 22.27 -3.09 -7.86
C THR A 263 23.13 -3.43 -6.66
N ARG A 264 23.63 -4.67 -6.66
CA ARG A 264 24.67 -5.15 -5.74
C ARG A 264 26.09 -4.88 -6.25
N SER A 265 26.23 -4.32 -7.45
CA SER A 265 27.52 -3.95 -8.02
C SER A 265 28.14 -2.81 -7.22
N SER A 266 29.44 -2.93 -6.92
CA SER A 266 30.20 -1.84 -6.33
C SER A 266 30.16 -0.61 -7.22
N ARG A 267 29.99 0.56 -6.61
CA ARG A 267 30.04 1.87 -7.28
C ARG A 267 31.32 2.05 -8.11
N SER A 268 32.44 1.47 -7.69
CA SER A 268 33.73 1.60 -8.39
C SER A 268 33.81 0.89 -9.74
N LEU A 269 32.81 0.07 -10.10
CA LEU A 269 32.83 -0.75 -11.31
C LEU A 269 32.13 -0.10 -12.51
N PHE A 270 31.35 0.96 -12.30
CA PHE A 270 30.58 1.60 -13.36
C PHE A 270 30.20 3.03 -13.00
N GLU A 271 30.08 3.87 -14.02
CA GLU A 271 29.50 5.20 -13.95
C GLU A 271 28.09 5.23 -14.55
N VAL A 272 27.31 6.28 -14.26
CA VAL A 272 25.96 6.43 -14.84
C VAL A 272 26.02 6.39 -16.37
N VAL A 273 27.05 6.96 -16.98
CA VAL A 273 27.21 7.02 -18.44
C VAL A 273 27.44 5.65 -19.11
N ASP A 274 27.84 4.64 -18.33
CA ASP A 274 28.03 3.27 -18.83
C ASP A 274 26.71 2.51 -18.92
N LEU A 275 25.64 3.04 -18.32
CA LEU A 275 24.33 2.42 -18.30
C LEU A 275 23.54 2.69 -19.58
N PRO A 276 22.54 1.86 -19.89
CA PRO A 276 21.53 2.15 -20.91
C PRO A 276 20.89 3.54 -20.80
N ASP A 277 20.58 4.19 -21.92
CA ASP A 277 20.02 5.56 -21.98
C ASP A 277 18.80 5.76 -21.05
N VAL A 278 17.93 4.75 -20.96
CA VAL A 278 16.76 4.80 -20.07
C VAL A 278 17.15 4.90 -18.59
N LEU A 279 18.20 4.18 -18.18
CA LEU A 279 18.73 4.21 -16.82
C LEU A 279 19.55 5.48 -16.56
N GLN A 280 20.26 6.00 -17.57
CA GLN A 280 20.93 7.30 -17.47
C GLN A 280 19.92 8.43 -17.18
N LYS A 281 18.81 8.43 -17.92
CA LYS A 281 17.71 9.38 -17.73
C LYS A 281 16.99 9.17 -16.38
N SER A 282 17.04 7.97 -15.83
CA SER A 282 16.47 7.60 -14.52
C SER A 282 17.52 7.61 -13.39
N ARG A 283 18.59 8.41 -13.50
CA ARG A 283 19.68 8.47 -12.51
C ARG A 283 19.29 8.78 -11.06
N TRP A 284 18.11 9.36 -10.82
CA TRP A 284 17.60 9.62 -9.47
C TRP A 284 17.02 8.39 -8.78
N THR A 285 16.77 7.33 -9.55
CA THR A 285 16.22 6.05 -9.10
C THR A 285 17.19 4.90 -9.37
N LEU A 286 18.49 5.22 -9.31
CA LEU A 286 19.60 4.27 -9.32
C LEU A 286 20.12 4.13 -7.89
N TYR A 287 20.13 2.89 -7.39
CA TYR A 287 20.41 2.58 -5.99
C TYR A 287 21.46 1.48 -5.86
N LEU A 288 22.34 1.64 -4.86
CA LEU A 288 23.31 0.65 -4.42
C LEU A 288 22.74 -0.10 -3.19
N ASP A 289 22.79 -1.42 -3.25
CA ASP A 289 22.20 -2.31 -2.25
C ASP A 289 23.24 -2.78 -1.22
N GLU A 290 23.67 -1.86 -0.37
CA GLU A 290 24.86 -2.05 0.49
C GLU A 290 24.65 -1.70 1.98
N LEU A 291 23.43 -1.32 2.40
CA LEU A 291 23.19 -0.82 3.76
C LEU A 291 22.62 -1.86 4.74
N ASP A 292 21.56 -2.56 4.34
CA ASP A 292 20.85 -3.47 5.22
C ASP A 292 21.43 -4.89 5.20
N ASN A 293 21.22 -5.64 6.28
CA ASN A 293 21.41 -7.09 6.34
C ASN A 293 20.17 -7.75 6.98
N PRO A 294 19.33 -8.49 6.24
CA PRO A 294 19.43 -8.75 4.80
C PRO A 294 19.25 -7.48 3.95
N THR A 295 19.91 -7.45 2.78
CA THR A 295 19.87 -6.36 1.79
C THR A 295 18.48 -6.19 1.17
N CYS A 296 18.25 -5.09 0.43
CA CYS A 296 16.99 -4.86 -0.28
C CYS A 296 16.67 -5.99 -1.26
N THR A 297 17.66 -6.42 -2.06
CA THR A 297 17.49 -7.49 -3.04
C THR A 297 17.16 -8.80 -2.34
N GLU A 298 17.80 -9.13 -1.22
CA GLU A 298 17.50 -10.34 -0.44
C GLU A 298 16.10 -10.29 0.18
N LYS A 299 15.72 -9.13 0.76
CA LYS A 299 14.38 -8.93 1.33
C LYS A 299 13.28 -9.05 0.28
N TRP A 300 13.50 -8.56 -0.93
CA TRP A 300 12.46 -8.46 -1.96
C TRP A 300 12.43 -9.68 -2.88
N MET A 301 13.61 -10.13 -3.34
CA MET A 301 13.74 -11.17 -4.36
C MET A 301 14.24 -12.51 -3.81
N GLY A 302 14.69 -12.55 -2.55
CA GLY A 302 15.34 -13.73 -1.97
C GLY A 302 16.76 -13.94 -2.53
N ASP A 303 17.16 -15.21 -2.66
CA ASP A 303 18.50 -15.59 -3.11
C ASP A 303 18.62 -15.50 -4.65
N VAL A 304 18.85 -14.28 -5.15
CA VAL A 304 19.11 -14.02 -6.57
C VAL A 304 20.59 -14.21 -6.86
N LYS A 305 20.92 -15.16 -7.76
CA LYS A 305 22.31 -15.41 -8.18
C LYS A 305 22.90 -14.21 -8.92
N SER A 306 24.22 -14.10 -8.95
CA SER A 306 24.92 -13.02 -9.67
C SER A 306 24.67 -13.01 -11.18
N SER A 307 24.28 -14.15 -11.77
CA SER A 307 23.91 -14.29 -13.19
C SER A 307 22.44 -13.99 -13.49
N GLN A 308 21.66 -13.61 -12.46
CA GLN A 308 20.23 -13.36 -12.55
C GLN A 308 19.88 -11.92 -12.20
N ALA A 309 18.79 -11.45 -12.79
CA ALA A 309 18.18 -10.17 -12.48
C ALA A 309 16.70 -10.38 -12.13
N GLY A 310 16.26 -9.67 -11.11
CA GLY A 310 14.87 -9.66 -10.68
C GLY A 310 14.11 -8.45 -11.24
N ILE A 311 12.82 -8.62 -11.54
CA ILE A 311 11.89 -7.52 -11.82
C ILE A 311 10.78 -7.51 -10.78
N ALA A 312 10.61 -6.37 -10.12
CA ALA A 312 9.48 -6.08 -9.25
C ALA A 312 8.63 -4.99 -9.88
N ILE A 313 7.35 -5.27 -10.12
CA ILE A 313 6.35 -4.29 -10.55
C ILE A 313 5.60 -3.82 -9.32
N VAL A 314 5.74 -2.54 -8.97
CA VAL A 314 5.10 -1.92 -7.80
C VAL A 314 4.04 -0.95 -8.27
N ARG A 315 2.80 -1.13 -7.80
CA ARG A 315 1.63 -0.31 -8.15
C ARG A 315 1.69 1.10 -7.56
N PRO A 316 0.86 2.04 -8.06
CA PRO A 316 0.84 3.40 -7.53
C PRO A 316 0.36 3.51 -6.09
N ASP A 317 -0.25 2.46 -5.54
CA ASP A 317 -0.66 2.36 -4.13
C ASP A 317 0.39 1.68 -3.23
N GLY A 318 1.60 1.41 -3.76
CA GLY A 318 2.72 0.82 -3.02
C GLY A 318 2.70 -0.71 -2.91
N TYR A 319 1.70 -1.35 -3.53
CA TYR A 319 1.54 -2.80 -3.55
C TYR A 319 2.35 -3.44 -4.68
N ALA A 320 3.02 -4.56 -4.42
CA ALA A 320 3.61 -5.36 -5.49
C ALA A 320 2.51 -5.92 -6.40
N GLY A 321 2.58 -5.64 -7.69
CA GLY A 321 1.70 -6.20 -8.71
C GLY A 321 2.24 -7.47 -9.35
N GLY A 322 3.56 -7.61 -9.44
CA GLY A 322 4.21 -8.77 -10.05
C GLY A 322 5.67 -8.86 -9.69
N MET A 323 6.19 -10.09 -9.61
CA MET A 323 7.58 -10.37 -9.25
C MET A 323 8.10 -11.50 -10.14
N GLY A 324 9.33 -11.40 -10.62
CA GLY A 324 9.98 -12.49 -11.34
C GLY A 324 11.49 -12.35 -11.39
N CYS A 325 12.17 -13.42 -11.81
CA CYS A 325 13.63 -13.50 -11.88
C CYS A 325 14.04 -14.25 -13.14
N TRP A 326 15.04 -13.73 -13.85
CA TRP A 326 15.50 -14.24 -15.15
C TRP A 326 17.01 -14.20 -15.24
N THR A 327 17.59 -15.08 -16.05
CA THR A 327 18.99 -14.96 -16.47
C THR A 327 19.11 -13.92 -17.60
N VAL A 328 20.34 -13.51 -17.91
CA VAL A 328 20.63 -12.59 -19.03
C VAL A 328 20.08 -13.11 -20.37
N GLU A 329 20.16 -14.42 -20.61
CA GLU A 329 19.67 -15.09 -21.82
C GLU A 329 18.14 -15.01 -21.95
N GLN A 330 17.43 -14.94 -20.82
CA GLN A 330 15.97 -14.87 -20.77
C GLN A 330 15.42 -13.44 -20.86
N GLY A 331 16.24 -12.44 -21.23
CA GLY A 331 15.83 -11.04 -21.27
C GLY A 331 14.60 -10.76 -22.15
N GLU A 332 14.38 -11.52 -23.22
CA GLU A 332 13.17 -11.39 -24.06
C GLU A 332 11.91 -11.90 -23.35
N GLN A 333 12.03 -12.99 -22.59
CA GLN A 333 10.92 -13.53 -21.78
C GLN A 333 10.55 -12.55 -20.66
N ALA A 334 11.55 -11.95 -20.02
CA ALA A 334 11.35 -10.93 -18.98
C ALA A 334 10.63 -9.67 -19.53
N ALA A 335 11.01 -9.25 -20.74
CA ALA A 335 10.37 -8.14 -21.43
C ALA A 335 8.93 -8.46 -21.82
N GLN A 336 8.67 -9.65 -22.37
CA GLN A 336 7.31 -10.08 -22.71
C GLN A 336 6.41 -10.18 -21.47
N TRP A 337 6.90 -10.79 -20.39
CA TRP A 337 6.18 -10.89 -19.12
C TRP A 337 5.79 -9.50 -18.57
N THR A 338 6.72 -8.54 -18.66
CA THR A 338 6.44 -7.15 -18.30
C THR A 338 5.33 -6.56 -19.18
N GLN A 339 5.44 -6.72 -20.50
CA GLN A 339 4.43 -6.19 -21.43
C GLN A 339 3.05 -6.78 -21.18
N ASP A 340 2.99 -8.08 -20.87
CA ASP A 340 1.74 -8.80 -20.58
C ASP A 340 1.07 -8.25 -19.32
N TYR A 341 1.83 -7.94 -18.26
CA TYR A 341 1.30 -7.27 -17.07
C TYR A 341 0.59 -5.95 -17.41
N PHE A 342 1.18 -5.14 -18.31
CA PHE A 342 0.61 -3.84 -18.68
C PHE A 342 -0.50 -3.91 -19.74
N GLN A 343 -0.84 -5.09 -20.28
CA GLN A 343 -1.93 -5.21 -21.25
C GLN A 343 -3.27 -4.74 -20.69
N ILE A 344 -3.51 -4.91 -19.39
CA ILE A 344 -4.74 -4.42 -18.74
C ILE A 344 -4.91 -2.89 -18.82
N CYS A 345 -3.80 -2.16 -18.98
CA CYS A 345 -3.80 -0.72 -19.14
C CYS A 345 -4.02 -0.27 -20.59
N ARG A 346 -4.01 -1.20 -21.56
CA ARG A 346 -4.30 -0.84 -22.96
C ARG A 346 -5.80 -0.58 -23.13
N CYS A 347 -6.11 0.61 -23.63
CA CYS A 347 -7.45 0.92 -24.12
C CYS A 347 -7.65 0.11 -25.41
N ILE A 348 -8.69 -0.71 -25.48
CA ILE A 348 -9.22 -1.17 -26.77
C ILE A 348 -10.24 -0.13 -27.21
#